data_AF-A0A966RRH2-F1
#
_entry.id   AF-A0A966RRH2-F1
#
_cell.length_a   1.000
_cell.length_b   1.000
_cell.length_c   1.000
_cell.angle_alpha   90.00
_cell.angle_beta   90.00
_cell.angle_gamma   90.00
#
_symmetry.space_group_name_H-M   'P 1'
#
loop_
_entity.id
_entity.type
_entity.pdbx_description
1 polymer ?
#
loop_
_entity_poly.entity_id
_entity_poly.type
_entity_poly.pdbx_seq_one_letter_code
_entity_poly.pdbx_strand_id
1 'polypeptide(L)' 'MTYNRFIALGDSMTEGMQDEKIKGNYRGWADRVADVMASNYENFTYA' A
#
# COMPACT_ATOMS: atom_id res chain seq x y z
N MET A 1 14.42 14.42 -7.16
CA MET A 1 12.97 14.59 -6.94
C MET A 1 12.56 13.53 -5.94
N THR A 2 11.81 13.90 -4.90
CA THR A 2 11.35 12.96 -3.87
C THR A 2 9.87 12.68 -4.11
N TYR A 3 9.49 11.41 -4.19
CA TYR A 3 8.09 11.00 -4.32
C TYR A 3 7.49 10.79 -2.93
N ASN A 4 6.55 11.64 -2.52
CA ASN A 4 5.93 11.62 -1.19
C ASN A 4 4.46 11.20 -1.21
N ARG A 5 3.91 10.86 -2.37
CA ARG A 5 2.53 10.39 -2.50
C ARG A 5 2.48 9.19 -3.43
N PHE A 6 1.87 8.13 -2.95
CA PHE A 6 1.56 6.93 -3.72
C PHE A 6 0.05 6.75 -3.73
N ILE A 7 -0.51 6.55 -4.92
CA ILE A 7 -1.92 6.26 -5.10
C ILE A 7 -2.00 4.96 -5.88
N ALA A 8 -2.72 3.98 -5.34
CA ALA A 8 -2.94 2.71 -6.01
C ALA A 8 -4.38 2.65 -6.52
N LEU A 9 -4.55 2.70 -7.84
CA LEU A 9 -5.85 2.56 -8.49
C LEU A 9 -5.91 1.20 -9.18
N GLY A 10 -6.94 0.43 -8.90
CA GLY A 10 -7.15 -0.86 -9.57
C GLY A 10 -8.36 -1.59 -9.06
N ASP A 11 -8.32 -2.91 -9.20
CA ASP A 11 -9.39 -3.82 -8.81
C ASP A 11 -9.03 -4.60 -7.53
N SER A 12 -9.72 -5.71 -7.33
CA SER A 12 -9.55 -6.59 -6.18
C SER A 12 -8.12 -7.15 -6.04
N MET A 13 -7.34 -7.23 -7.11
CA MET A 13 -5.92 -7.60 -7.06
C MET A 13 -5.09 -6.52 -6.36
N THR A 14 -5.39 -5.24 -6.59
CA THR A 14 -4.71 -4.12 -5.92
C THR A 14 -4.98 -4.13 -4.42
N GLU A 15 -6.22 -4.44 -4.03
CA GLU A 15 -6.64 -4.57 -2.64
C GLU A 15 -6.10 -5.83 -1.95
N GLY A 16 -5.64 -6.85 -2.71
CA GLY A 16 -5.22 -8.15 -2.18
C GLY A 16 -6.38 -9.07 -1.82
N MET A 17 -7.51 -8.96 -2.53
CA MET A 17 -8.62 -9.88 -2.35
C MET A 17 -8.18 -11.28 -2.78
N GLN A 18 -8.34 -12.26 -1.89
CA GLN A 18 -7.78 -13.64 -1.94
C GLN A 18 -6.37 -13.81 -1.34
N ASP A 19 -5.67 -12.74 -0.97
CA ASP A 19 -4.46 -12.87 -0.15
C ASP A 19 -4.80 -13.20 1.31
N GLU A 20 -3.78 -13.59 2.08
CA GLU A 20 -3.90 -13.79 3.53
C GLU A 20 -4.41 -12.52 4.20
N LYS A 21 -5.49 -12.65 4.97
CA LYS A 21 -6.05 -11.54 5.75
C LYS A 21 -5.27 -11.36 7.04
N ILE A 22 -4.78 -10.15 7.27
CA ILE A 22 -4.14 -9.79 8.54
C ILE A 22 -5.17 -9.06 9.41
N LYS A 23 -5.50 -9.65 10.56
CA LYS A 23 -6.50 -9.10 11.50
C LYS A 23 -7.87 -8.84 10.83
N GLY A 24 -8.25 -9.65 9.85
CA GLY A 24 -9.52 -9.55 9.13
C GLY A 24 -9.52 -8.54 7.96
N ASN A 25 -8.44 -7.79 7.74
CA ASN A 25 -8.30 -6.87 6.61
C ASN A 25 -7.51 -7.51 5.47
N TYR A 26 -7.83 -7.13 4.24
CA TYR A 26 -6.95 -7.42 3.10
C TYR A 26 -5.65 -6.62 3.24
N ARG A 27 -4.56 -7.19 2.74
CA ARG A 27 -3.27 -6.51 2.64
C ARG A 27 -2.67 -6.81 1.28
N GLY A 28 -3.00 -5.96 0.32
CA GLY A 28 -2.54 -6.08 -1.05
C GLY A 28 -1.06 -5.80 -1.20
N TRP A 29 -0.57 -5.93 -2.43
CA TRP A 29 0.80 -5.54 -2.76
C TRP A 29 1.00 -4.03 -2.59
N ALA A 30 -0.04 -3.22 -2.84
CA ALA A 30 0.00 -1.77 -2.74
C ALA A 30 0.31 -1.31 -1.30
N ASP A 31 -0.34 -1.92 -0.31
CA ASP A 31 -0.10 -1.63 1.11
C ASP A 31 1.35 -1.97 1.52
N ARG A 32 1.88 -3.10 1.02
CA ARG A 32 3.27 -3.52 1.33
C ARG A 32 4.30 -2.59 0.73
N VAL A 33 4.06 -2.08 -0.48
CA VAL A 33 4.91 -1.08 -1.11
C VAL A 33 4.83 0.24 -0.34
N ALA A 34 3.63 0.66 0.04
CA ALA A 34 3.41 1.87 0.83
C ALA A 34 4.15 1.83 2.17
N ASP A 35 4.14 0.69 2.88
CA ASP A 35 4.88 0.48 4.14
C ASP A 35 6.39 0.72 3.95
N VAL A 36 6.98 0.15 2.90
CA VAL A 36 8.42 0.30 2.59
C VAL A 36 8.74 1.74 2.20
N MET A 37 7.87 2.41 1.45
CA MET A 37 8.10 3.81 1.07
C MET A 37 7.98 4.72 2.30
N ALA A 38 6.99 4.52 3.16
CA ALA A 38 6.81 5.30 4.38
C ALA A 38 8.01 5.16 5.34
N SER A 39 8.67 4.01 5.40
CA SER A 39 9.87 3.84 6.24
C SER A 39 11.08 4.64 5.74
N ASN A 40 11.08 5.08 4.48
CA ASN A 40 12.19 5.81 3.87
C ASN A 40 11.92 7.33 3.76
N TYR A 41 10.67 7.77 3.93
CA TYR A 41 10.28 9.18 3.73
C TYR A 41 9.28 9.64 4.79
N GLU A 42 9.69 10.56 5.66
CA GLU A 42 8.94 11.02 6.83
C GLU A 42 7.55 11.62 6.51
N ASN A 43 7.40 12.25 5.34
CA ASN A 43 6.17 12.90 4.89
C ASN A 43 5.41 12.12 3.80
N PHE A 44 5.60 10.79 3.75
CA PHE A 44 4.96 9.95 2.74
C PHE A 44 3.46 9.77 3.01
N THR A 45 2.65 9.78 1.96
CA THR A 45 1.20 9.59 2.00
C THR A 45 0.77 8.50 1.02
N TYR A 46 -0.20 7.69 1.45
CA TYR A 46 -0.80 6.62 0.66
C TYR A 46 -2.33 6.72 0.69
N ALA A 47 -2.97 6.54 -0.45
CA ALA A 47 -4.42 6.59 -0.65
C ALA A 47 -4.87 5.63 -1.76
#